data_AF-A0A5Q4DP33-F1
#
_entry.id   AF-A0A5Q4DP33-F1
#
_cell.length_a   1.000
_cell.length_b   1.000
_cell.length_c   1.000
_cell.angle_alpha   90.00
_cell.angle_beta   90.00
_cell.angle_gamma   90.00
#
_symmetry.space_group_name_H-M   'P 1'
#
loop_
_entity.id
_entity.type
_entity.pdbx_description
1 polymer ?
#
loop_
_entity_poly.entity_id
_entity_poly.type
_entity_poly.pdbx_seq_one_letter_code
_entity_poly.pdbx_strand_id
1 'polypeptide(L)'
;MTRGRDRDPLAWVDRHFAVELPFTRFGRNVAVLSLAGLVPALAFYVALALDIPARIGAFVALHLAIYPASAMLFGSFGGDPVQALRVTGPTLAQSAGFANLSGVYLYATLVSALPLHMALLGQALGQFQRAAPVLLLSFAALATFAAQAALLTILAGLL
;
A
#
# COMPACT_ATOMS: atom_id res chain seq x y z
N MET A 1 37.48 -29.85 9.13
CA MET A 1 37.33 -28.53 8.47
C MET A 1 36.37 -28.66 7.29
N THR A 2 35.05 -28.48 7.48
CA THR A 2 34.05 -28.65 6.39
C THR A 2 33.04 -27.50 6.29
N ARG A 3 33.27 -26.39 7.00
CA ARG A 3 32.25 -25.33 7.19
C ARG A 3 32.26 -24.21 6.14
N GLY A 4 33.07 -24.31 5.08
CA GLY A 4 33.29 -23.23 4.11
C GLY A 4 32.62 -23.37 2.75
N ARG A 5 32.17 -24.58 2.35
CA ARG A 5 31.69 -24.85 0.98
C ARG A 5 30.23 -24.42 0.75
N ASP A 6 29.43 -24.29 1.80
CA ASP A 6 28.00 -23.95 1.67
C ASP A 6 27.72 -22.45 1.48
N ARG A 7 28.76 -21.61 1.39
CA ARG A 7 28.63 -20.16 1.13
C ARG A 7 29.04 -19.73 -0.28
N ASP A 8 29.46 -20.68 -1.12
CA ASP A 8 29.80 -20.38 -2.50
C ASP A 8 28.52 -20.39 -3.38
N PRO A 9 28.10 -19.23 -3.93
CA PRO A 9 26.89 -19.15 -4.75
C PRO A 9 26.99 -20.02 -6.01
N LEU A 10 28.18 -20.24 -6.56
CA LEU A 10 28.37 -21.08 -7.73
C LEU A 10 28.17 -22.57 -7.39
N ALA A 11 28.68 -23.01 -6.23
CA ALA A 11 28.46 -24.37 -5.75
C ALA A 11 26.98 -24.65 -5.42
N TRP A 12 26.22 -23.63 -5.03
CA TRP A 12 24.77 -23.75 -4.86
C TRP A 12 24.04 -23.87 -6.20
N VAL A 13 24.43 -23.07 -7.20
CA VAL A 13 23.86 -23.12 -8.56
C VAL A 13 24.13 -24.48 -9.19
N ASP A 14 25.36 -24.97 -9.17
CA ASP A 14 25.70 -26.30 -9.71
C ASP A 14 24.89 -27.40 -9.05
N ARG A 15 24.73 -27.35 -7.73
CA ARG A 15 23.95 -28.36 -6.98
C ARG A 15 22.47 -28.42 -7.39
N HIS A 16 21.87 -27.29 -7.78
CA HIS A 16 20.43 -27.18 -8.03
C HIS A 16 20.05 -27.04 -9.52
N PHE A 17 21.00 -26.66 -10.38
CA PHE A 17 20.76 -26.33 -11.80
C PHE A 17 21.78 -26.96 -12.76
N ALA A 18 22.60 -27.93 -12.34
CA ALA A 18 23.48 -28.67 -13.25
C ALA A 18 22.69 -29.37 -14.37
N VAL A 19 23.29 -29.38 -15.57
CA VAL A 19 22.76 -30.02 -16.79
C VAL A 19 22.58 -31.53 -16.63
N GLU A 20 23.34 -32.14 -15.73
CA GLU A 20 23.34 -33.57 -15.43
C GLU A 20 22.13 -34.01 -14.59
N LEU A 21 21.34 -33.07 -14.06
CA LEU A 21 20.19 -33.39 -13.23
C LEU A 21 19.07 -34.05 -14.07
N PRO A 22 18.34 -35.03 -13.49
CA PRO A 22 17.11 -35.52 -14.08
C PRO A 22 16.13 -34.36 -14.34
N PHE A 23 15.52 -34.33 -15.53
CA PHE A 23 14.65 -33.24 -15.98
C PHE A 23 13.57 -32.84 -14.95
N THR A 24 13.00 -33.80 -14.24
CA THR A 24 11.98 -33.55 -13.20
C THR A 24 12.51 -32.75 -12.00
N ARG A 25 13.75 -33.01 -11.57
CA ARG A 25 14.38 -32.26 -10.47
C ARG A 25 14.74 -30.85 -10.91
N PHE A 26 15.30 -30.73 -12.12
CA PHE A 26 15.61 -29.44 -12.72
C PHE A 26 14.34 -28.58 -12.89
N GLY A 27 13.29 -29.15 -13.50
CA GLY A 27 12.00 -28.47 -13.68
C GLY A 27 11.35 -28.05 -12.37
N ARG A 28 11.40 -28.88 -11.32
CA ARG A 28 10.92 -28.51 -9.98
C ARG A 28 11.71 -27.35 -9.39
N ASN A 29 13.04 -27.37 -9.50
CA ASN A 29 13.89 -26.31 -8.95
C ASN A 29 13.64 -24.98 -9.67
N VAL A 30 13.46 -25.02 -11.00
CA VAL A 30 13.04 -23.85 -11.79
C VAL A 30 11.66 -23.36 -11.35
N ALA A 31 10.68 -24.25 -11.18
CA ALA A 31 9.34 -23.86 -10.74
C ALA A 31 9.35 -23.24 -9.33
N VAL A 32 10.09 -23.82 -8.38
CA VAL A 32 10.24 -23.28 -7.02
C VAL A 32 10.94 -21.93 -7.04
N LEU A 33 12.02 -21.78 -7.83
CA LEU A 33 12.72 -20.51 -7.96
C LEU A 33 11.82 -19.43 -8.59
N SER A 34 11.06 -19.78 -9.62
CA SER A 34 10.11 -18.87 -10.27
C SER A 34 8.99 -18.44 -9.31
N LEU A 35 8.41 -19.37 -8.55
CA LEU A 35 7.38 -19.05 -7.55
C LEU A 35 7.95 -18.22 -6.39
N ALA A 36 9.15 -18.57 -5.89
CA ALA A 36 9.82 -17.80 -4.85
C ALA A 36 10.15 -16.38 -5.33
N GLY A 37 10.52 -16.21 -6.60
CA GLY A 37 10.76 -14.91 -7.22
C GLY A 37 9.51 -14.01 -7.30
N LEU A 38 8.31 -14.60 -7.30
CA LEU A 38 7.05 -13.86 -7.30
C LEU A 38 6.64 -13.35 -5.91
N VAL A 39 7.16 -13.94 -4.82
CA VAL A 39 6.77 -13.57 -3.45
C VAL A 39 6.97 -12.08 -3.14
N PRO A 40 8.10 -11.43 -3.48
CA PRO A 40 8.28 -10.01 -3.20
C PRO A 40 7.39 -9.11 -4.06
N ALA A 41 7.17 -9.48 -5.32
CA ALA A 41 6.27 -8.75 -6.22
C ALA A 41 4.81 -8.84 -5.74
N LEU A 42 4.39 -10.01 -5.27
CA LEU A 42 3.07 -10.22 -4.68
C LEU A 42 2.92 -9.45 -3.36
N ALA A 43 3.94 -9.49 -2.49
CA ALA A 43 3.94 -8.73 -1.24
C ALA A 43 3.85 -7.21 -1.49
N PHE A 44 4.59 -6.70 -2.49
CA PHE A 44 4.49 -5.32 -2.95
C PHE A 44 3.08 -4.96 -3.44
N TYR A 45 2.52 -5.81 -4.32
CA TYR A 45 1.16 -5.61 -4.84
C TYR A 45 0.13 -5.59 -3.71
N VAL A 46 0.19 -6.55 -2.79
CA VAL A 46 -0.72 -6.64 -1.64
C VAL A 46 -0.58 -5.42 -0.73
N ALA A 47 0.65 -5.00 -0.41
CA ALA A 47 0.89 -3.83 0.44
C ALA A 47 0.29 -2.56 -0.18
N LEU A 48 0.52 -2.32 -1.47
CA LEU A 48 -0.01 -1.15 -2.17
C LEU A 48 -1.53 -1.21 -2.33
N ALA A 49 -2.07 -2.39 -2.64
CA ALA A 49 -3.50 -2.61 -2.80
C ALA A 49 -4.26 -2.45 -1.48
N LEU A 50 -3.65 -2.75 -0.33
CA LEU A 50 -4.30 -2.66 0.98
C LEU A 50 -4.08 -1.33 1.69
N ASP A 51 -2.94 -0.65 1.51
CA ASP A 51 -2.65 0.61 2.23
C ASP A 51 -3.73 1.67 1.95
N ILE A 52 -4.13 1.82 0.69
CA ILE A 52 -5.07 2.87 0.29
C ILE A 52 -6.49 2.62 0.81
N PRO A 53 -7.11 1.44 0.59
CA PRO A 53 -8.40 1.11 1.20
C PRO A 53 -8.36 1.16 2.72
N ALA A 54 -7.24 0.75 3.35
CA ALA A 54 -7.10 0.79 4.80
C ALA A 54 -7.11 2.23 5.32
N ARG A 55 -6.41 3.17 4.67
CA ARG A 55 -6.41 4.59 5.06
C ARG A 55 -7.78 5.24 4.88
N ILE A 56 -8.41 5.04 3.72
CA ILE A 56 -9.74 5.59 3.44
C ILE A 56 -10.76 4.98 4.41
N GLY A 57 -10.71 3.65 4.60
CA GLY A 57 -11.57 2.94 5.54
C GLY A 57 -11.37 3.42 6.98
N ALA A 58 -10.12 3.59 7.42
CA ALA A 58 -9.81 4.13 8.74
C ALA A 58 -10.34 5.56 8.91
N PHE A 59 -10.18 6.42 7.90
CA PHE A 59 -10.69 7.78 7.92
C PHE A 59 -12.22 7.81 8.06
N VAL A 60 -12.94 7.01 7.26
CA VAL A 60 -14.40 6.89 7.32
C VAL A 60 -14.85 6.31 8.67
N ALA A 61 -14.25 5.20 9.11
CA ALA A 61 -14.58 4.54 10.36
C ALA A 61 -14.37 5.46 11.56
N LEU A 62 -13.29 6.24 11.55
CA LEU A 62 -13.00 7.20 12.61
C LEU A 62 -14.08 8.29 12.69
N HIS A 63 -14.55 8.82 11.56
CA HIS A 63 -15.64 9.80 11.57
C HIS A 63 -16.97 9.19 12.01
N LEU A 64 -17.29 7.98 11.54
CA LEU A 64 -18.48 7.24 11.96
C LEU A 64 -18.47 6.90 13.46
N ALA A 65 -17.30 6.77 14.08
CA ALA A 65 -17.17 6.55 15.51
C ALA A 65 -17.20 7.86 16.31
N ILE A 66 -16.40 8.86 15.91
CA ILE A 66 -16.21 10.09 16.66
C ILE A 66 -17.47 10.97 16.67
N TYR A 67 -18.23 11.04 15.57
CA TYR A 67 -19.39 11.93 15.50
C TYR A 67 -20.53 11.49 16.43
N PRO A 68 -20.97 10.22 16.43
CA PRO A 68 -21.94 9.74 17.41
C PRO A 68 -21.40 9.78 18.84
N ALA A 69 -20.13 9.42 19.04
CA ALA A 69 -19.52 9.50 20.37
C ALA A 69 -19.50 10.94 20.89
N SER A 70 -19.24 11.93 20.04
CA SER A 70 -19.24 13.34 20.46
C SER A 70 -20.65 13.85 20.76
N ALA A 71 -21.67 13.33 20.06
CA ALA A 71 -23.06 13.62 20.40
C ALA A 71 -23.40 13.08 21.80
N MET A 72 -23.05 11.82 22.08
CA MET A 72 -23.38 11.18 23.36
C MET A 72 -22.56 11.73 24.54
N LEU A 73 -21.27 12.00 24.34
CA LEU A 73 -20.35 12.39 25.42
C LEU A 73 -20.33 13.89 25.68
N PHE A 74 -20.48 14.71 24.64
CA PHE A 74 -20.32 16.17 24.74
C PHE A 74 -21.59 16.94 24.38
N GLY A 75 -22.71 16.26 24.07
CA GLY A 75 -23.95 16.91 23.64
C GLY A 75 -23.85 17.58 22.26
N SER A 76 -22.83 17.24 21.46
CA SER A 76 -22.70 17.73 20.09
C SER A 76 -23.92 17.32 19.26
N PHE A 77 -24.26 18.08 18.20
CA PHE A 77 -25.42 17.79 17.34
C PHE A 77 -26.75 17.67 18.12
N GLY A 78 -26.90 18.41 19.22
CA GLY A 78 -28.09 18.35 20.08
C GLY A 78 -28.18 17.08 20.94
N GLY A 79 -27.10 16.30 21.03
CA GLY A 79 -27.05 15.02 21.74
C GLY A 79 -27.61 13.84 20.95
N ASP A 80 -28.05 14.03 19.70
CA ASP A 80 -28.61 12.97 18.86
C ASP A 80 -27.53 12.30 17.99
N PRO A 81 -27.17 11.02 18.25
CA PRO A 81 -26.20 10.30 17.43
C PRO A 81 -26.69 10.05 16.00
N VAL A 82 -28.00 10.01 15.75
CA VAL A 82 -28.55 9.83 14.40
C VAL A 82 -28.32 11.09 13.58
N GLN A 83 -28.56 12.28 14.15
CA GLN A 83 -28.19 13.55 13.53
C GLN A 83 -26.69 13.64 13.26
N ALA A 84 -25.86 13.17 14.20
CA ALA A 84 -24.41 13.13 14.02
C ALA A 84 -23.99 12.25 12.82
N LEU A 85 -24.63 11.09 12.61
CA LEU A 85 -24.37 10.24 11.43
C LEU A 85 -24.81 10.91 10.11
N ARG A 86 -25.92 11.66 10.12
CA ARG A 86 -26.43 12.32 8.91
C ARG A 86 -25.46 13.37 8.36
N VAL A 87 -24.70 14.05 9.23
CA VAL A 87 -23.71 15.06 8.79
C VAL A 87 -22.37 14.43 8.36
N THR A 88 -22.13 13.16 8.70
CA THR A 88 -20.89 12.47 8.33
C THR A 88 -20.75 12.33 6.82
N GLY A 89 -21.81 11.94 6.10
CA GLY A 89 -21.79 11.82 4.63
C GLY A 89 -21.34 13.12 3.93
N PRO A 90 -22.04 14.25 4.16
CA PRO A 90 -21.63 15.55 3.64
C PRO A 90 -20.21 15.97 4.06
N THR A 91 -19.80 15.66 5.30
CA THR A 91 -18.44 15.92 5.77
C THR A 91 -17.41 15.16 4.92
N LEU A 92 -17.63 13.86 4.70
CA LEU A 92 -16.72 13.01 3.92
C LEU A 92 -16.64 13.47 2.45
N ALA A 93 -17.77 13.82 1.84
CA ALA A 93 -17.82 14.36 0.48
C ALA A 93 -17.03 15.67 0.37
N GLN A 94 -17.23 16.59 1.32
CA GLN A 94 -16.43 17.82 1.41
C GLN A 94 -14.94 17.55 1.68
N SER A 95 -14.61 16.54 2.50
CA SER A 95 -13.22 16.18 2.78
C SER A 95 -12.51 15.68 1.54
N ALA A 96 -13.18 14.87 0.73
CA ALA A 96 -12.65 14.40 -0.55
C ALA A 96 -12.51 15.53 -1.58
N GLY A 97 -13.35 16.58 -1.50
CA GLY A 97 -13.20 17.83 -2.26
C GLY A 97 -12.24 18.85 -1.63
N PHE A 98 -11.52 18.50 -0.56
CA PHE A 98 -10.62 19.39 0.18
C PHE A 98 -11.28 20.69 0.71
N ALA A 99 -12.58 20.63 0.99
CA ALA A 99 -13.40 21.79 1.38
C ALA A 99 -13.59 21.92 2.90
N ASN A 100 -12.93 21.09 3.71
CA ASN A 100 -12.99 21.15 5.17
C ASN A 100 -11.70 20.65 5.85
N LEU A 101 -11.60 20.84 7.17
CA LEU A 101 -10.42 20.44 7.96
C LEU A 101 -10.18 18.93 7.93
N SER A 102 -11.24 18.11 7.94
CA SER A 102 -11.11 16.66 7.80
C SER A 102 -10.46 16.27 6.46
N GLY A 103 -10.72 17.03 5.39
CA GLY A 103 -10.02 16.91 4.11
C GLY A 103 -8.54 17.22 4.22
N VAL A 104 -8.16 18.27 4.96
CA VAL A 104 -6.74 18.57 5.24
C VAL A 104 -6.04 17.36 5.89
N TYR A 105 -6.67 16.73 6.88
CA TYR A 105 -6.12 15.52 7.50
C TYR A 105 -6.07 14.33 6.55
N LEU A 106 -7.11 14.12 5.73
CA LEU A 106 -7.13 13.05 4.73
C LEU A 106 -5.93 13.18 3.77
N TYR A 107 -5.74 14.34 3.15
CA TYR A 107 -4.62 14.52 2.21
C TYR A 107 -3.26 14.54 2.92
N ALA A 108 -3.16 15.05 4.15
CA ALA A 108 -1.92 14.94 4.93
C ALA A 108 -1.51 13.48 5.13
N THR A 109 -2.47 12.59 5.44
CA THR A 109 -2.19 11.15 5.56
C THR A 109 -1.81 10.51 4.23
N LEU A 110 -2.41 10.92 3.11
CA LEU A 110 -2.05 10.43 1.78
C LEU A 110 -0.65 10.90 1.35
N VAL A 111 -0.30 12.16 1.59
CA VAL A 111 1.04 12.71 1.32
C VAL A 111 2.09 12.00 2.18
N SER A 112 1.78 11.71 3.45
CA SER A 112 2.69 10.98 4.35
C SER A 112 2.97 9.53 3.90
N ALA A 113 2.16 8.98 2.98
CA ALA A 113 2.39 7.65 2.42
C ALA A 113 3.43 7.65 1.28
N LEU A 114 3.81 8.81 0.73
CA LEU A 114 4.81 8.91 -0.34
C LEU A 114 6.13 8.20 -0.02
N PRO A 115 6.75 8.35 1.19
CA PRO A 115 7.96 7.62 1.55
C PRO A 115 7.79 6.10 1.56
N LEU A 116 6.63 5.62 2.02
CA LEU A 116 6.29 4.20 2.02
C LEU A 116 6.14 3.68 0.58
N HIS A 117 5.44 4.41 -0.29
CA HIS A 117 5.33 4.06 -1.70
C HIS A 117 6.69 4.06 -2.41
N MET A 118 7.56 5.04 -2.12
CA MET A 118 8.92 5.09 -2.66
C MET A 118 9.77 3.90 -2.18
N ALA A 119 9.68 3.51 -0.91
CA ALA A 119 10.40 2.37 -0.36
C ALA A 119 9.92 1.05 -0.97
N LEU A 120 8.60 0.87 -1.08
CA LEU A 120 7.99 -0.30 -1.70
C LEU A 120 8.37 -0.40 -3.19
N LEU A 121 8.31 0.71 -3.94
CA LEU A 121 8.70 0.76 -5.36
C LEU A 121 10.19 0.48 -5.53
N GLY A 122 11.03 1.05 -4.66
CA GLY A 122 12.47 0.79 -4.64
C GLY A 122 12.80 -0.67 -4.36
N GLN A 123 12.05 -1.33 -3.47
CA GLN A 123 12.22 -2.76 -3.18
C GLN A 123 11.77 -3.64 -4.36
N ALA A 124 10.66 -3.31 -5.02
CA ALA A 124 10.19 -4.02 -6.20
C ALA A 124 11.16 -3.88 -7.39
N LEU A 125 11.74 -2.69 -7.59
CA LEU A 125 12.70 -2.42 -8.67
C LEU A 125 14.12 -2.89 -8.34
N GLY A 126 14.51 -2.93 -7.07
CA GLY A 126 15.79 -3.45 -6.59
C GLY A 126 15.99 -4.95 -6.85
N GLN A 127 14.90 -5.68 -7.10
CA GLN A 127 14.92 -7.07 -7.57
C GLN A 127 15.54 -7.22 -8.98
N PHE A 128 15.66 -6.12 -9.73
CA PHE A 128 16.28 -6.01 -11.06
C PHE A 128 17.67 -5.31 -11.04
N GLN A 129 18.50 -5.52 -10.01
CA GLN A 129 19.93 -5.13 -9.93
C GLN A 129 20.35 -3.66 -10.25
N ARG A 130 19.42 -2.76 -10.60
CA ARG A 130 19.69 -1.34 -10.86
C ARG A 130 18.87 -0.51 -9.89
N ALA A 131 19.54 0.27 -9.06
CA ALA A 131 18.90 1.29 -8.25
C ALA A 131 18.11 2.24 -9.19
N ALA A 132 16.79 2.22 -9.07
CA ALA A 132 15.96 3.17 -9.80
C ALA A 132 16.34 4.60 -9.34
N PRO A 133 16.52 5.56 -10.26
CA PRO A 133 16.87 6.91 -9.88
C PRO A 133 15.77 7.50 -9.00
N VAL A 134 16.15 8.15 -7.89
CA VAL A 134 15.22 8.72 -6.89
C VAL A 134 14.13 9.57 -7.55
N LEU A 135 14.48 10.35 -8.58
CA LEU A 135 13.53 11.12 -9.37
C LEU A 135 12.39 10.27 -9.95
N LEU A 136 12.67 9.09 -10.52
CA LEU A 136 11.67 8.20 -11.07
C LEU A 136 10.74 7.65 -9.98
N LEU A 137 11.29 7.28 -8.82
CA LEU A 137 10.51 6.82 -7.66
C LEU A 137 9.60 7.94 -7.13
N SER A 138 10.12 9.16 -7.06
CA SER A 138 9.36 10.35 -6.67
C SER A 138 8.24 10.64 -7.65
N PHE A 139 8.50 10.59 -8.97
CA PHE A 139 7.46 10.78 -9.99
C PHE A 139 6.37 9.71 -9.91
N ALA A 140 6.73 8.44 -9.72
CA ALA A 140 5.77 7.35 -9.57
C ALA A 140 4.93 7.47 -8.28
N ALA A 141 5.55 7.85 -7.16
CA ALA A 141 4.86 8.13 -5.91
C ALA A 141 3.91 9.34 -6.04
N LEU A 142 4.34 10.38 -6.75
CA LEU A 142 3.51 11.57 -7.00
C LEU A 142 2.35 11.25 -7.96
N ALA A 143 2.58 10.43 -8.98
CA ALA A 143 1.54 10.00 -9.91
C ALA A 143 0.49 9.11 -9.22
N THR A 144 0.91 8.21 -8.34
CA THR A 144 -0.02 7.41 -7.50
C THR A 144 -0.83 8.33 -6.59
N PHE A 145 -0.20 9.29 -5.91
CA PHE A 145 -0.90 10.28 -5.11
C PHE A 145 -1.90 11.12 -5.92
N ALA A 146 -1.51 11.61 -7.09
CA ALA A 146 -2.38 12.39 -7.96
C ALA A 146 -3.59 11.57 -8.45
N ALA A 147 -3.37 10.31 -8.82
CA ALA A 147 -4.45 9.40 -9.20
C ALA A 147 -5.41 9.15 -8.02
N GLN A 148 -4.89 9.03 -6.79
CA GLN A 148 -5.71 8.87 -5.58
C GLN A 148 -6.56 10.11 -5.30
N ALA A 149 -5.96 11.31 -5.38
CA ALA A 149 -6.66 12.57 -5.21
C ALA A 149 -7.79 12.72 -6.26
N ALA A 150 -7.51 12.37 -7.51
CA ALA A 150 -8.50 12.41 -8.59
C ALA A 150 -9.65 11.42 -8.33
N LEU A 151 -9.35 10.18 -7.94
CA LEU A 151 -10.36 9.17 -7.63
C LEU A 151 -11.28 9.59 -6.49
N LEU A 152 -10.72 10.12 -5.39
CA LEU A 152 -11.49 10.64 -4.26
C LEU A 152 -12.37 11.81 -4.68
N THR A 153 -11.85 12.73 -5.49
CA THR A 153 -12.60 13.89 -6.00
C THR A 153 -13.77 13.44 -6.89
N ILE A 154 -13.56 12.45 -7.77
CA ILE A 154 -14.62 11.90 -8.62
C ILE A 154 -15.69 11.19 -7.77
N LEU A 155 -15.29 10.36 -6.81
CA LEU A 155 -16.21 9.68 -5.89
C LEU A 155 -17.07 10.69 -5.12
N ALA A 156 -16.46 11.78 -4.66
CA ALA A 156 -17.16 12.86 -3.97
C ALA A 156 -18.20 13.56 -4.84
N GLY A 157 -17.93 13.74 -6.14
CA GLY A 157 -18.89 14.32 -7.09
C GLY A 157 -20.06 13.40 -7.47
N LEU A 158 -19.99 12.11 -7.09
CA LEU A 158 -21.02 11.10 -7.38
C LEU A 158 -21.91 10.78 -6.16
N LEU A 159 -21.55 11.28 -4.97
CA LEU A 159 -22.29 11.13 -3.70
C LEU A 159 -23.15 12.36 -3.40
#